data_AF-A0A7X9DVF7-F1
#
_entry.id   AF-A0A7X9DVF7-F1
#
_cell.length_a   1.000
_cell.length_b   1.000
_cell.length_c   1.000
_cell.angle_alpha   90.00
_cell.angle_beta   90.00
_cell.angle_gamma   90.00
#
_symmetry.space_group_name_H-M   'P 1'
#
loop_
_entity.id
_entity.type
_entity.pdbx_description
1 polymer ?
#
loop_
_entity_poly.entity_id
_entity_poly.type
_entity_poly.pdbx_seq_one_letter_code
_entity_poly.pdbx_strand_id
1 'polypeptide(L)'
;MDRVLLISAVRPFGDMAAMVLGWRGWRLERAADFSEADARLRENPPDVVLLDLDSGAKEGLALCRRLKADPEREWPLIVISSSSRDRDVRAAIEAGCDDYLTKPIASDELDHKVEELLGRVDRRRFPRINASMQISFEDFKGIFFEYSRNLSRNGIFIEMDPPLPLDACLRLSFSLPEPVAKPVLAYGRVVRRVEGTEEKIGGVGVRFIHMDEESRRLIDSLVADQVRVSPSQPGGIFARVSLHAGEFQREAIPTIDPLAQLLQDHEQLRASYDGLRADHLRLARRLALQNSLCHGVGARGLGDALSDALRDLVGISGYTVAVVGPDGGLVRLFGRPEVRGAPLPVPLSDAIRRALEGGKVYLPAEPEGAPPNRVLAAVPFSPREGLSGTLLVRELLAHKPALSPDDAAFLEHVGQILGPAIAMCVARGKLAATPDAQELATFFGAD
;
A
#
# COMPACT_ATOMS: atom_id res chain seq x y z
N MET A 1 -18.70 -43.52 -6.55
CA MET A 1 -19.37 -42.22 -6.55
C MET A 1 -18.93 -41.54 -5.29
N ASP A 2 -18.16 -40.47 -5.43
CA ASP A 2 -17.44 -39.89 -4.30
C ASP A 2 -18.38 -39.09 -3.40
N ARG A 3 -18.10 -39.17 -2.11
CA ARG A 3 -18.95 -38.68 -1.03
C ARG A 3 -18.44 -37.35 -0.52
N VAL A 4 -19.33 -36.38 -0.44
CA VAL A 4 -19.08 -35.08 0.17
C VAL A 4 -19.87 -35.04 1.47
N LEU A 5 -19.22 -34.77 2.61
CA LEU A 5 -19.93 -34.51 3.86
C LEU A 5 -20.03 -33.01 4.10
N LEU A 6 -21.24 -32.46 4.11
CA LEU A 6 -21.52 -31.11 4.53
C LEU A 6 -21.95 -31.07 5.99
N ILE A 7 -21.22 -30.34 6.82
CA ILE A 7 -21.54 -30.08 8.22
C ILE A 7 -22.11 -28.66 8.29
N SER A 8 -23.44 -28.54 8.37
CA SER A 8 -24.13 -27.26 8.43
C SER A 8 -25.55 -27.42 9.00
N ALA A 9 -25.90 -26.55 9.95
CA ALA A 9 -27.27 -26.42 10.44
C ALA A 9 -28.20 -25.65 9.47
N VAL A 10 -27.65 -25.05 8.39
CA VAL A 10 -28.36 -24.13 7.50
C VAL A 10 -28.93 -24.87 6.28
N ARG A 11 -30.24 -25.14 6.29
CA ARG A 11 -30.91 -25.90 5.21
C ARG A 11 -30.76 -25.30 3.80
N PRO A 12 -31.00 -23.99 3.56
CA PRO A 12 -30.94 -23.43 2.21
C PRO A 12 -29.58 -23.61 1.53
N PHE A 13 -28.49 -23.46 2.29
CA PHE A 13 -27.14 -23.68 1.77
C PHE A 13 -26.93 -25.15 1.40
N GLY A 14 -27.34 -26.08 2.28
CA GLY A 14 -27.25 -27.51 1.99
C GLY A 14 -28.05 -27.94 0.76
N ASP A 15 -29.20 -27.32 0.51
CA ASP A 15 -30.04 -27.59 -0.67
C ASP A 15 -29.36 -27.14 -1.96
N MET A 16 -28.80 -25.93 -1.96
CA MET A 16 -27.99 -25.44 -3.08
C MET A 16 -26.76 -26.33 -3.33
N ALA A 17 -26.00 -26.67 -2.28
CA ALA A 17 -24.82 -27.52 -2.39
C ALA A 17 -25.17 -28.92 -2.92
N ALA A 18 -26.30 -29.50 -2.48
CA ALA A 18 -26.77 -30.80 -2.97
C ALA A 18 -27.09 -30.76 -4.46
N MET A 19 -27.74 -29.68 -4.92
CA MET A 19 -28.07 -29.49 -6.34
C MET A 19 -26.81 -29.36 -7.19
N VAL A 20 -25.90 -28.45 -6.83
CA VAL A 20 -24.66 -28.17 -7.56
C VAL A 20 -23.77 -29.40 -7.66
N LEU A 21 -23.50 -30.04 -6.52
CA LEU A 21 -22.59 -31.19 -6.45
C LEU A 21 -23.25 -32.45 -7.03
N GLY A 22 -24.56 -32.61 -6.85
CA GLY A 22 -25.33 -33.71 -7.43
C GLY A 22 -25.28 -33.72 -8.97
N TRP A 23 -25.42 -32.55 -9.61
CA TRP A 23 -25.29 -32.44 -11.07
C TRP A 23 -23.91 -32.83 -11.61
N ARG A 24 -22.87 -32.76 -10.77
CA ARG A 24 -21.49 -33.18 -11.10
C ARG A 24 -21.17 -34.61 -10.69
N GLY A 25 -22.16 -35.37 -10.21
CA GLY A 25 -22.01 -36.78 -9.86
C GLY A 25 -21.46 -37.04 -8.46
N TRP A 26 -21.42 -36.03 -7.59
CA TRP A 26 -21.05 -36.17 -6.19
C TRP A 26 -22.27 -36.57 -5.34
N ARG A 27 -22.06 -37.42 -4.34
CA ARG A 27 -23.09 -37.73 -3.34
C ARG A 27 -22.90 -36.87 -2.11
N LEU A 28 -23.79 -35.88 -1.90
CA LEU A 28 -23.76 -35.04 -0.71
C LEU A 28 -24.49 -35.70 0.46
N GLU A 29 -23.79 -35.87 1.57
CA GLU A 29 -24.32 -36.25 2.87
C GLU A 29 -24.29 -35.02 3.80
N ARG A 30 -25.36 -34.76 4.56
CA ARG A 30 -25.45 -33.60 5.47
C ARG A 30 -25.49 -33.95 6.94
N ALA A 31 -24.56 -33.46 7.75
CA ALA A 31 -24.66 -33.45 9.20
C ALA A 31 -25.18 -32.10 9.69
N ALA A 32 -26.25 -32.09 10.48
CA ALA A 32 -26.84 -30.86 11.03
C ALA A 32 -26.02 -30.30 12.20
N ASP A 33 -25.24 -31.15 12.86
CA ASP A 33 -24.39 -30.81 13.99
C ASP A 33 -23.10 -31.64 14.02
N PHE A 34 -22.20 -31.31 14.95
CA PHE A 34 -20.90 -31.96 15.09
C PHE A 34 -20.99 -33.41 15.59
N SER A 35 -22.04 -33.77 16.35
CA SER A 35 -22.23 -35.14 16.82
C SER A 35 -22.63 -36.06 15.67
N GLU A 36 -23.55 -35.60 14.82
CA GLU A 36 -23.92 -36.31 13.59
C GLU A 36 -22.74 -36.39 12.62
N ALA A 37 -21.92 -35.33 12.54
CA ALA A 37 -20.70 -35.34 11.74
C ALA A 37 -19.74 -36.45 12.22
N ASP A 38 -19.52 -36.56 13.53
CA ASP A 38 -18.65 -37.59 14.12
C ASP A 38 -19.15 -39.02 13.93
N ALA A 39 -20.48 -39.23 13.92
CA ALA A 39 -21.04 -40.53 13.57
C ALA A 39 -20.72 -40.87 12.11
N ARG A 40 -20.94 -39.93 11.19
CA ARG A 40 -20.75 -40.16 9.75
C ARG A 40 -19.29 -40.30 9.33
N LEU A 41 -18.39 -39.51 9.92
CA LEU A 41 -16.95 -39.62 9.69
C LEU A 41 -16.43 -41.02 10.06
N ARG A 42 -17.00 -41.66 11.09
CA ARG A 42 -16.64 -43.01 11.53
C ARG A 42 -17.31 -44.11 10.71
N GLU A 43 -18.61 -44.00 10.46
CA GLU A 43 -19.39 -45.05 9.79
C GLU A 43 -19.15 -45.09 8.27
N ASN A 44 -19.08 -43.92 7.66
CA ASN A 44 -19.08 -43.75 6.21
C ASN A 44 -18.13 -42.63 5.80
N PRO A 45 -16.81 -42.91 5.80
CA PRO A 45 -15.84 -41.85 5.63
C PRO A 45 -15.96 -41.15 4.26
N PRO A 46 -16.27 -39.83 4.20
CA PRO A 46 -16.36 -39.07 2.96
C PRO A 46 -15.03 -38.87 2.21
N ASP A 47 -15.08 -38.50 0.93
CA ASP A 47 -13.88 -38.14 0.17
C ASP A 47 -13.47 -36.68 0.42
N VAL A 48 -14.43 -35.82 0.77
CA VAL A 48 -14.19 -34.41 1.14
C VAL A 48 -15.19 -33.93 2.19
N VAL A 49 -14.74 -33.07 3.10
CA VAL A 49 -15.55 -32.43 4.14
C VAL A 49 -15.75 -30.96 3.80
N LEU A 50 -17.01 -30.53 3.80
CA LEU A 50 -17.44 -29.13 3.73
C LEU A 50 -17.90 -28.71 5.13
N LEU A 51 -17.19 -27.80 5.76
CA LEU A 51 -17.43 -27.39 7.14
C LEU A 51 -17.98 -25.96 7.21
N ASP A 52 -19.23 -25.79 7.63
CA ASP A 52 -19.85 -24.48 7.81
C ASP A 52 -19.60 -23.91 9.22
N LEU A 53 -18.76 -22.88 9.31
CA LEU A 53 -18.43 -22.23 10.58
C LEU A 53 -19.51 -21.28 11.10
N ASP A 54 -20.50 -20.89 10.28
CA ASP A 54 -21.58 -20.00 10.74
C ASP A 54 -22.46 -20.69 11.79
N SER A 55 -22.47 -22.02 11.81
CA SER A 55 -23.22 -22.83 12.77
C SER A 55 -22.51 -23.03 14.13
N GLY A 56 -21.22 -22.69 14.22
CA GLY A 56 -20.40 -22.87 15.42
C GLY A 56 -18.90 -22.82 15.12
N ALA A 57 -18.33 -21.62 15.08
CA ALA A 57 -16.94 -21.44 14.66
C ALA A 57 -15.93 -22.13 15.59
N LYS A 58 -16.15 -22.10 16.91
CA LYS A 58 -15.21 -22.68 17.89
C LYS A 58 -15.14 -24.20 17.75
N GLU A 59 -16.30 -24.85 17.74
CA GLU A 59 -16.45 -26.29 17.60
C GLU A 59 -15.99 -26.75 16.21
N GLY A 60 -16.32 -25.99 15.15
CA GLY A 60 -15.87 -26.28 13.80
C GLY A 60 -14.34 -26.21 13.65
N LEU A 61 -13.69 -25.18 14.18
CA LEU A 61 -12.23 -25.09 14.16
C LEU A 61 -11.58 -26.21 14.98
N ALA A 62 -12.20 -26.63 16.10
CA ALA A 62 -11.73 -27.77 16.88
C ALA A 62 -11.86 -29.09 16.11
N LEU A 63 -12.98 -29.29 15.40
CA LEU A 63 -13.17 -30.43 14.51
C LEU A 63 -12.11 -30.43 13.40
N CYS A 64 -11.89 -29.29 12.74
CA CYS A 64 -10.89 -29.14 11.68
C CYS A 64 -9.50 -29.60 12.15
N ARG A 65 -9.03 -29.10 13.30
CA ARG A 65 -7.74 -29.52 13.89
C ARG A 65 -7.69 -31.01 14.16
N ARG A 66 -8.78 -31.58 14.69
CA ARG A 66 -8.84 -33.01 14.99
C ARG A 66 -8.77 -33.86 13.72
N LEU A 67 -9.53 -33.50 12.68
CA LEU A 67 -9.51 -34.23 11.40
C LEU A 67 -8.15 -34.15 10.70
N LYS A 68 -7.46 -33.00 10.83
CA LYS A 68 -6.12 -32.84 10.26
C LYS A 68 -5.01 -33.47 11.07
N ALA A 69 -5.23 -33.70 12.37
CA ALA A 69 -4.30 -34.42 13.23
C ALA A 69 -4.48 -35.94 13.19
N ASP A 70 -5.49 -36.44 12.48
CA ASP A 70 -5.77 -37.88 12.36
C ASP A 70 -4.70 -38.56 11.50
N PRO A 71 -3.88 -39.47 12.07
CA PRO A 71 -2.82 -40.14 11.33
C PRO A 71 -3.36 -41.24 10.40
N GLU A 72 -4.58 -41.71 10.61
CA GLU A 72 -5.16 -42.81 9.83
C GLU A 72 -5.76 -42.29 8.51
N ARG A 73 -6.18 -41.03 8.48
CA ARG A 73 -6.81 -40.43 7.31
C ARG A 73 -6.61 -38.93 7.25
N GLU A 74 -6.01 -38.50 6.15
CA GLU A 74 -6.01 -37.08 5.79
C GLU A 74 -7.32 -36.75 5.07
N TRP A 75 -8.13 -35.90 5.71
CA TRP A 75 -9.40 -35.46 5.14
C TRP A 75 -9.20 -34.18 4.33
N PRO A 76 -9.52 -34.18 3.02
CA PRO A 76 -9.72 -32.96 2.27
C PRO A 76 -10.83 -32.13 2.91
N LEU A 77 -10.53 -30.91 3.34
CA LEU A 77 -11.44 -30.09 4.12
C LEU A 77 -11.52 -28.66 3.59
N ILE A 78 -12.73 -28.27 3.20
CA ILE A 78 -13.08 -26.90 2.78
C ILE A 78 -13.90 -26.26 3.88
N VAL A 79 -13.40 -25.16 4.44
CA VAL A 79 -14.17 -24.32 5.36
C VAL A 79 -15.08 -23.40 4.56
N ILE A 80 -16.31 -23.23 5.04
CA ILE A 80 -17.31 -22.34 4.48
C ILE A 80 -17.80 -21.41 5.58
N SER A 81 -17.91 -20.12 5.28
CA SER A 81 -18.26 -19.10 6.28
C SER A 81 -18.80 -17.84 5.63
N SER A 82 -19.68 -17.11 6.31
CA SER A 82 -20.11 -15.77 5.88
C SER A 82 -19.08 -14.69 6.20
N SER A 83 -18.07 -14.99 7.03
CA SER A 83 -17.00 -14.04 7.35
C SER A 83 -15.89 -14.04 6.29
N SER A 84 -15.48 -12.85 5.87
CA SER A 84 -14.28 -12.59 5.07
C SER A 84 -13.19 -11.88 5.86
N ARG A 85 -13.34 -11.74 7.18
CA ARG A 85 -12.36 -11.03 8.02
C ARG A 85 -11.05 -11.82 8.08
N ASP A 86 -9.93 -11.13 7.90
CA ASP A 86 -8.58 -11.71 7.89
C ASP A 86 -8.33 -12.67 9.07
N ARG A 87 -8.73 -12.26 10.28
CA ARG A 87 -8.58 -13.07 11.50
C ARG A 87 -9.33 -14.41 11.46
N ASP A 88 -10.51 -14.44 10.83
CA ASP A 88 -11.40 -15.61 10.82
C ASP A 88 -10.93 -16.60 9.74
N VAL A 89 -10.47 -16.08 8.59
CA VAL A 89 -9.81 -16.86 7.54
C VAL A 89 -8.50 -17.46 8.05
N ARG A 90 -7.68 -16.65 8.72
CA ARG A 90 -6.42 -17.10 9.32
C ARG A 90 -6.64 -18.23 10.34
N ALA A 91 -7.62 -18.08 11.23
CA ALA A 91 -7.92 -19.10 12.22
C ALA A 91 -8.31 -20.46 11.60
N ALA A 92 -9.01 -20.44 10.46
CA ALA A 92 -9.36 -21.66 9.72
C ALA A 92 -8.15 -22.32 9.05
N ILE A 93 -7.25 -21.51 8.46
CA ILE A 93 -6.01 -22.01 7.85
C ILE A 93 -5.07 -22.57 8.93
N GLU A 94 -4.93 -21.89 10.07
CA GLU A 94 -4.17 -22.38 11.24
C GLU A 94 -4.79 -23.64 11.84
N ALA A 95 -6.10 -23.83 11.70
CA ALA A 95 -6.77 -25.08 12.07
C ALA A 95 -6.51 -26.22 11.05
N GLY A 96 -5.87 -25.92 9.92
CA GLY A 96 -5.44 -26.88 8.91
C GLY A 96 -6.38 -27.02 7.72
N CYS A 97 -7.37 -26.12 7.52
CA CYS A 97 -8.25 -26.26 6.35
C CYS A 97 -7.47 -26.21 5.03
N ASP A 98 -7.91 -26.95 4.02
CA ASP A 98 -7.24 -26.97 2.71
C ASP A 98 -7.73 -25.88 1.76
N ASP A 99 -8.96 -25.43 1.98
CA ASP A 99 -9.58 -24.34 1.24
C ASP A 99 -10.57 -23.58 2.12
N TYR A 100 -10.90 -22.36 1.70
CA TYR A 100 -11.84 -21.48 2.41
C TYR A 100 -12.74 -20.77 1.42
N LEU A 101 -14.06 -20.94 1.59
CA LEU A 101 -15.09 -20.32 0.78
C LEU A 101 -15.90 -19.32 1.61
N THR A 102 -15.93 -18.07 1.14
CA THR A 102 -16.78 -17.04 1.71
C THR A 102 -18.16 -17.07 1.06
N LYS A 103 -19.23 -17.08 1.86
CA LYS A 103 -20.60 -16.94 1.37
C LYS A 103 -20.88 -15.49 0.96
N PRO A 104 -21.66 -15.24 -0.11
CA PRO A 104 -22.32 -16.23 -0.98
C PRO A 104 -21.32 -16.93 -1.92
N ILE A 105 -21.51 -18.24 -2.12
CA ILE A 105 -20.63 -19.06 -2.96
C ILE A 105 -21.25 -19.18 -4.35
N ALA A 106 -20.47 -18.93 -5.39
CA ALA A 106 -20.90 -19.16 -6.77
C ALA A 106 -21.01 -20.67 -7.04
N SER A 107 -21.99 -21.08 -7.85
CA SER A 107 -22.27 -22.52 -8.07
C SER A 107 -21.12 -23.24 -8.78
N ASP A 108 -20.36 -22.54 -9.61
CA ASP A 108 -19.17 -23.02 -10.32
C ASP A 108 -17.88 -22.98 -9.48
N GLU A 109 -17.92 -22.33 -8.31
CA GLU A 109 -16.78 -22.26 -7.42
C GLU A 109 -16.73 -23.49 -6.50
N LEU A 110 -17.88 -23.93 -5.98
CA LEU A 110 -17.95 -25.03 -5.02
C LEU A 110 -17.51 -26.36 -5.63
N ASP A 111 -18.05 -26.72 -6.80
CA ASP A 111 -17.69 -27.92 -7.54
C ASP A 111 -16.22 -27.90 -7.98
N HIS A 112 -15.74 -26.77 -8.49
CA HIS A 112 -14.37 -26.62 -8.95
C HIS A 112 -13.38 -26.84 -7.80
N LYS A 113 -13.66 -26.25 -6.63
CA LYS A 113 -12.83 -26.42 -5.43
C LYS A 113 -12.82 -27.86 -4.92
N VAL A 114 -13.95 -28.55 -4.98
CA VAL A 114 -14.03 -29.98 -4.65
C VAL A 114 -13.23 -30.83 -5.64
N GLU A 115 -13.38 -30.60 -6.95
CA GLU A 115 -12.61 -31.29 -8.00
C GLU A 115 -11.10 -31.04 -7.85
N GLU A 116 -10.70 -29.80 -7.58
CA GLU A 116 -9.31 -29.39 -7.42
C GLU A 116 -8.67 -30.07 -6.21
N LEU A 117 -9.37 -30.06 -5.08
CA LEU A 117 -8.86 -30.64 -3.85
C LEU A 117 -8.71 -32.16 -3.93
N LEU A 118 -9.56 -32.82 -4.72
CA LEU A 118 -9.47 -34.25 -5.01
C LEU A 118 -8.51 -34.59 -6.15
N GLY A 119 -7.79 -33.59 -6.69
CA GLY A 119 -6.77 -33.79 -7.72
C GLY A 119 -7.31 -34.18 -9.09
N ARG A 120 -8.57 -33.86 -9.39
CA ARG A 120 -9.28 -34.31 -10.61
C ARG A 120 -9.32 -33.26 -11.72
N VAL A 121 -8.65 -32.14 -11.51
CA VAL A 121 -8.53 -31.06 -12.49
C VAL A 121 -7.27 -31.25 -13.32
N ASP A 122 -7.39 -31.12 -14.64
CA ASP A 122 -6.22 -31.03 -15.51
C ASP A 122 -5.38 -29.80 -15.12
N ARG A 123 -4.15 -30.01 -14.63
CA ARG A 123 -3.28 -29.02 -13.98
C ARG A 123 -2.91 -27.81 -14.86
N ARG A 124 -3.34 -27.78 -16.13
CA ARG A 124 -3.07 -26.72 -17.11
C ARG A 124 -4.32 -26.04 -17.68
N ARG A 125 -5.50 -26.21 -17.07
CA ARG A 125 -6.77 -25.70 -17.62
C ARG A 125 -6.90 -24.17 -17.64
N PHE A 126 -6.24 -23.44 -16.74
CA PHE A 126 -6.38 -21.98 -16.67
C PHE A 126 -5.23 -21.25 -17.39
N PRO A 127 -5.56 -20.22 -18.19
CA PRO A 127 -4.53 -19.40 -18.81
C PRO A 127 -3.74 -18.64 -17.73
N ARG A 128 -2.45 -18.42 -17.99
CA ARG A 128 -1.55 -17.69 -17.09
C ARG A 128 -1.10 -16.41 -17.76
N ILE A 129 -1.06 -15.33 -17.00
CA ILE A 129 -0.39 -14.10 -17.45
C ILE A 129 1.07 -14.16 -16.99
N ASN A 130 1.99 -13.77 -17.88
CA ASN A 130 3.36 -13.47 -17.49
C ASN A 130 3.36 -12.04 -16.93
N ALA A 131 3.68 -11.91 -15.66
CA ALA A 131 3.69 -10.64 -14.97
C ALA A 131 4.80 -10.66 -13.92
N SER A 132 5.72 -9.70 -14.01
CA SER A 132 6.73 -9.45 -12.98
C SER A 132 6.13 -8.57 -11.91
N MET A 133 5.95 -9.12 -10.70
CA MET A 133 5.41 -8.39 -9.56
C MET A 133 6.17 -8.74 -8.30
N GLN A 134 6.38 -7.74 -7.45
CA GLN A 134 6.93 -7.94 -6.12
C GLN A 134 5.83 -8.46 -5.20
N ILE A 135 6.13 -9.54 -4.49
CA ILE A 135 5.23 -10.21 -3.55
C ILE A 135 5.90 -10.15 -2.19
N SER A 136 5.15 -9.73 -1.19
CA SER A 136 5.53 -9.96 0.20
C SER A 136 4.76 -11.12 0.80
N PHE A 137 5.41 -11.92 1.62
CA PHE A 137 4.74 -12.97 2.38
C PHE A 137 5.34 -13.16 3.76
N GLU A 138 4.50 -13.64 4.68
CA GLU A 138 4.86 -13.94 6.07
C GLU A 138 5.20 -15.43 6.20
N ASP A 139 6.37 -15.74 6.76
CA ASP A 139 6.79 -17.10 7.12
C ASP A 139 7.26 -17.19 8.59
N PHE A 140 7.77 -18.37 9.01
CA PHE A 140 8.26 -18.62 10.38
C PHE A 140 9.46 -17.75 10.84
N LYS A 141 10.11 -17.02 9.94
CA LYS A 141 11.33 -16.22 10.18
C LYS A 141 11.19 -14.74 9.80
N GLY A 142 10.09 -14.31 9.18
CA GLY A 142 9.83 -12.90 8.91
C GLY A 142 9.02 -12.63 7.64
N ILE A 143 9.15 -11.40 7.13
CA ILE A 143 8.52 -10.95 5.88
C ILE A 143 9.57 -11.01 4.77
N PHE A 144 9.26 -11.75 3.70
CA PHE A 144 10.14 -11.90 2.53
C PHE A 144 9.59 -11.10 1.36
N PHE A 145 10.46 -10.58 0.50
CA PHE A 145 10.10 -9.90 -0.73
C PHE A 145 10.69 -10.66 -1.91
N GLU A 146 9.82 -11.16 -2.79
CA GLU A 146 10.23 -11.97 -3.93
C GLU A 146 9.51 -11.54 -5.20
N TYR A 147 9.98 -12.02 -6.35
CA TYR A 147 9.36 -11.75 -7.64
C TYR A 147 8.54 -12.96 -8.10
N SER A 148 7.33 -12.72 -8.60
CA SER A 148 6.62 -13.71 -9.40
C SER A 148 6.82 -13.45 -10.88
N ARG A 149 6.90 -14.52 -11.68
CA ARG A 149 6.88 -14.43 -13.15
C ARG A 149 5.49 -14.63 -13.74
N ASN A 150 4.60 -15.33 -13.03
CA ASN A 150 3.35 -15.83 -13.59
C ASN A 150 2.22 -15.86 -12.56
N LEU A 151 1.07 -15.31 -12.92
CA LEU A 151 -0.16 -15.31 -12.12
C LEU A 151 -1.30 -16.01 -12.88
N SER A 152 -2.16 -16.71 -12.13
CA SER A 152 -3.39 -17.32 -12.62
C SER A 152 -4.49 -17.21 -11.56
N ARG A 153 -5.73 -17.54 -11.91
CA ARG A 153 -6.86 -17.56 -10.97
C ARG A 153 -6.59 -18.39 -9.71
N ASN A 154 -5.86 -19.50 -9.84
CA ASN A 154 -5.73 -20.51 -8.76
C ASN A 154 -4.35 -20.51 -8.10
N GLY A 155 -3.40 -19.72 -8.60
CA GLY A 155 -2.07 -19.72 -8.02
C GLY A 155 -1.05 -18.87 -8.75
N ILE A 156 0.12 -18.81 -8.15
CA ILE A 156 1.23 -17.95 -8.51
C ILE A 156 2.56 -18.72 -8.36
N PHE A 157 3.56 -18.38 -9.16
CA PHE A 157 4.91 -18.91 -8.99
C PHE A 157 5.82 -17.82 -8.43
N ILE A 158 6.43 -18.06 -7.28
CA ILE A 158 7.32 -17.14 -6.59
C ILE A 158 8.75 -17.64 -6.79
N GLU A 159 9.59 -16.83 -7.42
CA GLU A 159 11.03 -17.09 -7.49
C GLU A 159 11.63 -16.90 -6.12
N MET A 160 12.42 -17.86 -5.65
CA MET A 160 13.17 -17.73 -4.40
C MET A 160 14.22 -18.84 -4.31
N ASP A 161 15.27 -18.58 -3.54
CA ASP A 161 16.32 -19.55 -3.21
C ASP A 161 16.78 -19.35 -1.76
N PRO A 162 16.61 -20.33 -0.85
CA PRO A 162 16.08 -21.68 -1.08
C PRO A 162 14.54 -21.74 -1.17
N PRO A 163 13.98 -22.74 -1.88
CA PRO A 163 12.52 -22.91 -1.98
C PRO A 163 11.91 -23.34 -0.63
N LEU A 164 10.77 -22.72 -0.29
CA LEU A 164 9.98 -23.08 0.89
C LEU A 164 9.51 -24.55 0.86
N PRO A 165 9.29 -25.19 2.03
CA PRO A 165 8.82 -26.56 2.10
C PRO A 165 7.42 -26.70 1.49
N LEU A 166 7.10 -27.91 1.02
CA LEU A 166 5.74 -28.25 0.61
C LEU A 166 4.77 -28.04 1.79
N ASP A 167 3.54 -27.68 1.46
CA ASP A 167 2.45 -27.41 2.40
C ASP A 167 2.62 -26.19 3.31
N ALA A 168 3.72 -25.44 3.16
CA ALA A 168 3.86 -24.13 3.80
C ALA A 168 2.69 -23.23 3.40
N CYS A 169 1.99 -22.70 4.41
CA CYS A 169 0.88 -21.77 4.23
C CYS A 169 1.40 -20.34 4.34
N LEU A 170 1.07 -19.53 3.35
CA LEU A 170 1.62 -18.18 3.16
C LEU A 170 0.48 -17.17 3.11
N ARG A 171 0.68 -16.06 3.82
CA ARG A 171 -0.13 -14.85 3.66
C ARG A 171 0.59 -13.92 2.70
N LEU A 172 0.07 -13.81 1.49
CA LEU A 172 0.65 -13.10 0.35
C LEU A 172 0.03 -11.70 0.21
N SER A 173 0.87 -10.69 -0.03
CA SER A 173 0.46 -9.33 -0.39
C SER A 173 1.20 -8.89 -1.64
N PHE A 174 0.46 -8.50 -2.68
CA PHE A 174 1.01 -8.08 -3.97
C PHE A 174 0.07 -7.12 -4.69
N SER A 175 0.55 -6.39 -5.70
CA SER A 175 -0.29 -5.54 -6.55
C SER A 175 -0.49 -6.17 -7.92
N LEU A 176 -1.72 -6.11 -8.43
CA LEU A 176 -2.01 -6.54 -9.81
C LEU A 176 -1.29 -5.63 -10.81
N PRO A 177 -0.90 -6.16 -11.99
CA PRO A 177 -0.26 -5.37 -13.03
C PRO A 177 -1.08 -4.16 -13.48
N GLU A 178 -0.40 -3.13 -13.99
CA GLU A 178 -1.07 -2.04 -14.68
C GLU A 178 -1.89 -2.53 -15.89
N PRO A 179 -3.00 -1.85 -16.24
CA PRO A 179 -3.50 -0.60 -15.65
C PRO A 179 -4.32 -0.79 -14.35
N VAL A 180 -4.48 -2.02 -13.86
CA VAL A 180 -5.34 -2.30 -12.70
C VAL A 180 -4.73 -1.79 -11.40
N ALA A 181 -3.44 -2.06 -11.17
CA ALA A 181 -2.66 -1.58 -10.01
C ALA A 181 -3.35 -1.77 -8.63
N LYS A 182 -4.25 -2.74 -8.50
CA LYS A 182 -5.00 -3.02 -7.27
C LYS A 182 -4.14 -3.85 -6.31
N PRO A 183 -4.00 -3.46 -5.03
CA PRO A 183 -3.40 -4.31 -4.01
C PRO A 183 -4.29 -5.50 -3.67
N VAL A 184 -3.68 -6.68 -3.53
CA VAL A 184 -4.30 -7.97 -3.29
C VAL A 184 -3.70 -8.59 -2.04
N LEU A 185 -4.58 -9.04 -1.15
CA LEU A 185 -4.22 -9.92 -0.04
C LEU A 185 -4.77 -11.31 -0.35
N ALA A 186 -3.91 -12.31 -0.35
CA ALA A 186 -4.28 -13.69 -0.60
C ALA A 186 -3.63 -14.63 0.41
N TYR A 187 -4.26 -15.76 0.66
CA TYR A 187 -3.67 -16.88 1.38
C TYR A 187 -3.39 -17.99 0.40
N GLY A 188 -2.24 -18.65 0.52
CA GLY A 188 -1.85 -19.72 -0.38
C GLY A 188 -1.03 -20.82 0.28
N ARG A 189 -0.93 -21.98 -0.39
CA ARG A 189 -0.16 -23.14 0.05
C ARG A 189 0.90 -23.50 -0.99
N VAL A 190 2.11 -23.79 -0.56
CA VAL A 190 3.17 -24.31 -1.44
C VAL A 190 2.81 -25.72 -1.88
N VAL A 191 2.54 -25.90 -3.18
CA VAL A 191 2.15 -27.20 -3.77
C VAL A 191 3.24 -27.77 -4.69
N ARG A 192 4.28 -26.98 -4.98
CA ARG A 192 5.38 -27.39 -5.85
C ARG A 192 6.65 -26.64 -5.48
N ARG A 193 7.79 -27.34 -5.51
CA ARG A 193 9.13 -26.76 -5.41
C ARG A 193 9.87 -26.92 -6.73
N VAL A 194 10.69 -25.94 -7.07
CA VAL A 194 11.56 -25.95 -8.24
C VAL A 194 12.95 -25.58 -7.74
N GLU A 195 13.89 -26.49 -7.86
CA GLU A 195 15.29 -26.21 -7.55
C GLU A 195 15.88 -25.26 -8.61
N GLY A 196 16.77 -24.37 -8.16
CA GLY A 196 17.51 -23.47 -9.04
C GLY A 196 18.53 -24.22 -9.90
N THR A 197 18.95 -23.57 -10.98
CA THR A 197 20.07 -23.99 -11.84
C THR A 197 21.02 -22.82 -11.99
N GLU A 198 22.25 -23.03 -12.48
CA GLU A 198 23.22 -21.94 -12.70
C GLU A 198 22.67 -20.78 -13.56
N GLU A 199 21.70 -21.06 -14.44
CA GLU A 199 21.08 -20.07 -15.34
C GLU A 199 19.73 -19.53 -14.86
N LYS A 200 19.08 -20.14 -13.86
CA LYS A 200 17.72 -19.78 -13.42
C LYS A 200 17.52 -19.94 -11.92
N ILE A 201 17.03 -18.86 -11.29
CA ILE A 201 16.55 -18.88 -9.91
C ILE A 201 15.40 -19.90 -9.80
N GLY A 202 15.46 -20.73 -8.76
CA GLY A 202 14.42 -21.70 -8.39
C GLY A 202 13.17 -21.01 -7.84
N GLY A 203 12.37 -21.76 -7.09
CA GLY A 203 11.24 -21.16 -6.36
C GLY A 203 10.11 -22.12 -6.05
N VAL A 204 8.94 -21.56 -5.78
CA VAL A 204 7.77 -22.31 -5.32
C VAL A 204 6.52 -21.97 -6.12
N GLY A 205 5.74 -23.00 -6.41
CA GLY A 205 4.36 -22.85 -6.89
C GLY A 205 3.41 -22.79 -5.72
N VAL A 206 2.70 -21.68 -5.58
CA VAL A 206 1.74 -21.42 -4.51
C VAL A 206 0.33 -21.47 -5.08
N ARG A 207 -0.52 -22.35 -4.51
CA ARG A 207 -1.96 -22.43 -4.81
C ARG A 207 -2.71 -21.50 -3.88
N PHE A 208 -3.64 -20.69 -4.39
CA PHE A 208 -4.45 -19.81 -3.55
C PHE A 208 -5.52 -20.62 -2.79
N ILE A 209 -5.51 -20.48 -1.46
CA ILE A 209 -6.55 -20.92 -0.54
C ILE A 209 -7.68 -19.88 -0.56
N HIS A 210 -7.36 -18.60 -0.32
CA HIS A 210 -8.37 -17.53 -0.21
C HIS A 210 -7.87 -16.21 -0.80
N MET A 211 -8.79 -15.42 -1.35
CA MET A 211 -8.60 -14.05 -1.85
C MET A 211 -9.99 -13.38 -1.96
N ASP A 212 -10.05 -12.05 -1.89
CA ASP A 212 -11.30 -11.32 -2.09
C ASP A 212 -11.88 -11.51 -3.50
N GLU A 213 -13.21 -11.48 -3.60
CA GLU A 213 -13.95 -11.77 -4.84
C GLU A 213 -13.63 -10.76 -5.95
N GLU A 214 -13.47 -9.49 -5.61
CA GLU A 214 -13.13 -8.45 -6.58
C GLU A 214 -11.74 -8.69 -7.19
N SER A 215 -10.73 -9.01 -6.37
CA SER A 215 -9.39 -9.36 -6.88
C SER A 215 -9.42 -10.61 -7.75
N ARG A 216 -10.20 -11.64 -7.39
CA ARG A 216 -10.40 -12.83 -8.24
C ARG A 216 -10.97 -12.46 -9.61
N ARG A 217 -12.04 -11.65 -9.64
CA ARG A 217 -12.67 -11.20 -10.90
C ARG A 217 -11.71 -10.38 -11.77
N LEU A 218 -10.89 -9.53 -11.15
CA LEU A 218 -9.87 -8.75 -11.86
C LEU A 218 -8.78 -9.63 -12.46
N ILE A 219 -8.34 -10.67 -11.75
CA ILE A 219 -7.40 -11.66 -12.29
C ILE A 219 -8.03 -12.40 -13.47
N ASP A 220 -9.29 -12.81 -13.37
CA ASP A 220 -10.00 -13.47 -14.47
C ASP A 220 -10.08 -12.58 -15.72
N SER A 221 -10.36 -11.28 -15.55
CA SER A 221 -10.33 -10.31 -16.65
C SER A 221 -8.94 -10.15 -17.26
N LEU A 222 -7.90 -9.99 -16.42
CA LEU A 222 -6.51 -9.87 -16.88
C LEU A 222 -6.05 -11.11 -17.65
N VAL A 223 -6.47 -12.29 -17.21
CA VAL A 223 -6.18 -13.58 -17.85
C VAL A 223 -6.90 -13.70 -19.19
N ALA A 224 -8.14 -13.21 -19.29
CA ALA A 224 -8.93 -13.20 -20.52
C ALA A 224 -8.41 -12.20 -21.58
N ASP A 225 -7.90 -11.04 -21.15
CA ASP A 225 -7.53 -9.92 -22.04
C ASP A 225 -6.10 -10.00 -22.63
N GLN A 226 -5.29 -11.00 -22.27
CA GLN A 226 -3.88 -11.19 -22.71
C GLN A 226 -3.08 -9.88 -22.90
N VAL A 227 -2.95 -9.10 -21.84
CA VAL A 227 -2.01 -7.97 -21.79
C VAL A 227 -0.57 -8.52 -21.79
N ARG A 228 0.23 -8.17 -22.81
CA ARG A 228 1.69 -8.32 -22.73
C ARG A 228 2.24 -7.26 -21.77
N VAL A 229 2.41 -7.64 -20.51
CA VAL A 229 3.10 -6.80 -19.53
C VAL A 229 4.60 -6.84 -19.86
N SER A 230 5.15 -5.71 -20.33
CA SER A 230 6.59 -5.56 -20.56
C SER A 230 7.34 -5.65 -19.21
N PRO A 231 8.54 -6.27 -19.16
CA PRO A 231 9.27 -6.51 -17.91
C PRO A 231 9.79 -5.27 -17.18
N SER A 232 9.47 -4.05 -17.63
CA SER A 232 10.28 -2.86 -17.33
C SER A 232 9.77 -1.88 -16.29
N GLN A 233 8.62 -2.08 -15.62
CA GLN A 233 8.23 -1.19 -14.50
C GLN A 233 7.46 -1.92 -13.38
N PRO A 234 8.00 -1.98 -12.14
CA PRO A 234 7.26 -2.47 -10.99
C PRO A 234 6.21 -1.43 -10.57
N GLY A 235 4.95 -1.72 -10.91
CA GLY A 235 3.80 -0.91 -10.54
C GLY A 235 3.39 -1.12 -9.08
N GLY A 236 3.36 -0.03 -8.31
CA GLY A 236 2.25 0.26 -7.41
C GLY A 236 2.27 -0.24 -5.97
N ILE A 237 2.59 0.68 -5.05
CA ILE A 237 1.92 0.99 -3.77
C ILE A 237 1.74 -0.17 -2.76
N PHE A 238 2.61 -0.21 -1.75
CA PHE A 238 2.46 -1.07 -0.57
C PHE A 238 1.31 -0.61 0.36
N ALA A 239 0.31 -1.47 0.55
CA ALA A 239 -0.63 -1.35 1.65
C ALA A 239 0.00 -1.89 2.95
N ARG A 240 0.27 -0.98 3.88
CA ARG A 240 0.74 -1.26 5.25
C ARG A 240 -0.44 -1.76 6.08
N VAL A 241 -0.40 -3.00 6.57
CA VAL A 241 -1.25 -3.48 7.69
C VAL A 241 -0.39 -4.24 8.69
N SER A 242 -0.12 -3.59 9.83
CA SER A 242 0.42 -4.22 11.05
C SER A 242 -0.73 -4.74 11.94
N LEU A 243 -0.39 -5.51 13.01
CA LEU A 243 -1.14 -5.86 14.25
C LEU A 243 -1.53 -7.36 14.35
N HIS A 244 -1.32 -8.15 15.43
CA HIS A 244 -0.86 -7.99 16.82
C HIS A 244 -0.08 -9.26 17.27
N ALA A 245 0.92 -9.13 18.13
CA ALA A 245 1.44 -10.26 18.92
C ALA A 245 0.56 -10.42 20.18
N GLY A 246 -0.26 -11.46 20.23
CA GLY A 246 -0.89 -11.95 21.45
C GLY A 246 -0.04 -13.10 22.02
N GLU A 247 0.35 -12.96 23.28
CA GLU A 247 1.24 -13.88 24.00
C GLU A 247 0.70 -15.33 24.01
N PHE A 248 1.54 -16.28 23.60
CA PHE A 248 1.40 -17.69 23.99
C PHE A 248 2.60 -18.06 24.85
N GLN A 249 2.36 -18.32 26.13
CA GLN A 249 3.33 -18.92 27.04
C GLN A 249 3.56 -20.39 26.70
N ARG A 250 4.83 -20.83 26.71
CA ARG A 250 5.27 -22.15 27.21
C ARG A 250 6.77 -22.11 27.56
N GLU A 251 7.14 -22.99 28.49
CA GLU A 251 8.23 -22.88 29.48
C GLU A 251 9.68 -22.97 28.97
N ALA A 252 10.60 -22.75 29.93
CA ALA A 252 11.94 -22.16 29.84
C ALA A 252 13.11 -23.04 29.34
N ILE A 253 14.12 -22.36 28.78
CA ILE A 253 15.48 -22.86 28.45
C ILE A 253 16.49 -21.74 28.87
N PRO A 254 17.68 -22.07 29.41
CA PRO A 254 18.36 -21.23 30.40
C PRO A 254 19.15 -20.03 29.83
N THR A 255 19.43 -19.12 30.76
CA THR A 255 19.95 -17.76 30.64
C THR A 255 21.34 -17.65 30.04
N ILE A 256 21.41 -16.95 28.90
CA ILE A 256 22.48 -15.99 28.55
C ILE A 256 21.69 -14.73 28.17
N ASP A 257 22.26 -13.52 28.28
CA ASP A 257 21.57 -12.26 27.93
C ASP A 257 21.93 -11.71 26.52
N PRO A 258 21.50 -12.35 25.41
CA PRO A 258 21.49 -11.75 24.08
C PRO A 258 20.19 -11.00 23.77
N LEU A 259 19.19 -11.05 24.65
CA LEU A 259 17.90 -10.38 24.41
C LEU A 259 18.04 -8.86 24.53
N ALA A 260 18.82 -8.35 25.48
CA ALA A 260 19.08 -6.91 25.59
C ALA A 260 19.81 -6.37 24.35
N GLN A 261 20.79 -7.10 23.82
CA GLN A 261 21.52 -6.73 22.62
C GLN A 261 20.61 -6.79 21.38
N LEU A 262 19.82 -7.85 21.23
CA LEU A 262 18.86 -7.99 20.11
C LEU A 262 17.77 -6.91 20.13
N LEU A 263 17.30 -6.50 21.32
CA LEU A 263 16.34 -5.41 21.45
C LEU A 263 16.95 -4.06 21.08
N GLN A 264 18.19 -3.78 21.50
CA GLN A 264 18.91 -2.58 21.09
C GLN A 264 19.18 -2.54 19.58
N ASP A 265 19.65 -3.65 19.00
CA ASP A 265 19.89 -3.75 17.56
C ASP A 265 18.58 -3.59 16.78
N HIS A 266 17.48 -4.15 17.27
CA HIS A 266 16.14 -3.98 16.69
C HIS A 266 15.67 -2.52 16.74
N GLU A 267 15.86 -1.82 17.86
CA GLU A 267 15.52 -0.40 17.98
C GLU A 267 16.36 0.48 17.05
N GLN A 268 17.66 0.21 16.91
CA GLN A 268 18.54 0.92 15.97
C GLN A 268 18.16 0.70 14.51
N LEU A 269 17.85 -0.55 14.13
CA LEU A 269 17.36 -0.89 12.79
C LEU A 269 16.02 -0.22 12.49
N ARG A 270 15.10 -0.22 13.46
CA ARG A 270 13.81 0.44 13.34
C ARG A 270 13.95 1.95 13.15
N ALA A 271 14.80 2.60 13.94
CA ALA A 271 15.09 4.03 13.80
C ALA A 271 15.72 4.36 12.43
N SER A 272 16.65 3.52 11.96
CA SER A 272 17.28 3.68 10.65
C SER A 272 16.27 3.52 9.50
N TYR A 273 15.37 2.54 9.60
CA TYR A 273 14.30 2.31 8.63
C TYR A 273 13.28 3.45 8.61
N ASP A 274 12.85 3.93 9.78
CA ASP A 274 11.93 5.07 9.88
C ASP A 274 12.57 6.35 9.29
N GLY A 275 13.88 6.54 9.46
CA GLY A 275 14.64 7.61 8.79
C GLY A 275 14.65 7.48 7.26
N LEU A 276 14.96 6.29 6.74
CA LEU A 276 15.01 6.03 5.29
C LEU A 276 13.62 6.18 4.63
N ARG A 277 12.56 5.81 5.35
CA ARG A 277 11.17 6.00 4.94
C ARG A 277 10.80 7.48 4.89
N ALA A 278 11.20 8.26 5.89
CA ALA A 278 11.01 9.71 5.89
C ALA A 278 11.72 10.35 4.70
N ASP A 279 12.94 9.93 4.37
CA ASP A 279 13.70 10.37 3.19
C ASP A 279 13.00 10.05 1.87
N HIS A 280 12.47 8.84 1.71
CA HIS A 280 11.71 8.46 0.53
C HIS A 280 10.44 9.31 0.35
N LEU A 281 9.69 9.54 1.43
CA LEU A 281 8.49 10.40 1.39
C LEU A 281 8.87 11.85 1.09
N ARG A 282 9.98 12.35 1.64
CA ARG A 282 10.53 13.67 1.30
C ARG A 282 10.87 13.79 -0.18
N LEU A 283 11.56 12.81 -0.75
CA LEU A 283 11.92 12.80 -2.17
C LEU A 283 10.68 12.74 -3.07
N ALA A 284 9.71 11.88 -2.74
CA ALA A 284 8.46 11.77 -3.48
C ALA A 284 7.66 13.08 -3.47
N ARG A 285 7.59 13.75 -2.31
CA ARG A 285 6.97 15.08 -2.16
C ARG A 285 7.66 16.14 -3.02
N ARG A 286 9.00 16.15 -3.04
CA ARG A 286 9.80 17.06 -3.87
C ARG A 286 9.54 16.86 -5.36
N LEU A 287 9.53 15.60 -5.81
CA LEU A 287 9.25 15.25 -7.22
C LEU A 287 7.82 15.62 -7.63
N ALA A 288 6.82 15.37 -6.78
CA ALA A 288 5.43 15.74 -7.04
C ALA A 288 5.26 17.26 -7.14
N LEU A 289 5.88 18.02 -6.22
CA LEU A 289 5.86 19.48 -6.27
C LEU A 289 6.55 20.02 -7.53
N GLN A 290 7.73 19.51 -7.86
CA GLN A 290 8.46 19.90 -9.06
C GLN A 290 7.62 19.66 -10.31
N ASN A 291 6.96 18.49 -10.40
CA ASN A 291 6.06 18.18 -11.52
C ASN A 291 4.88 19.16 -11.59
N SER A 292 4.21 19.44 -10.47
CA SER A 292 3.08 20.37 -10.41
C SER A 292 3.47 21.82 -10.76
N LEU A 293 4.60 22.31 -10.25
CA LEU A 293 5.07 23.67 -10.56
C LEU A 293 5.57 23.78 -12.01
N CYS A 294 6.17 22.73 -12.58
CA CYS A 294 6.60 22.71 -13.97
C CYS A 294 5.44 22.59 -14.98
N HIS A 295 4.33 21.96 -14.58
CA HIS A 295 3.15 21.80 -15.46
C HIS A 295 2.04 22.83 -15.19
N GLY A 296 2.21 23.74 -14.23
CA GLY A 296 1.24 24.78 -13.87
C GLY A 296 0.81 25.65 -15.05
N VAL A 297 -0.52 25.72 -15.29
CA VAL A 297 -1.14 26.35 -16.47
C VAL A 297 -1.37 27.87 -16.28
N GLY A 298 -0.70 28.53 -15.32
CA GLY A 298 -0.75 29.99 -15.09
C GLY A 298 -0.58 30.39 -13.63
N ALA A 299 -0.64 31.70 -13.34
CA ALA A 299 -0.41 32.26 -11.99
C ALA A 299 -1.28 31.62 -10.90
N ARG A 300 -2.57 31.38 -11.19
CA ARG A 300 -3.49 30.71 -10.26
C ARG A 300 -3.06 29.28 -9.97
N GLY A 301 -2.74 28.49 -11.01
CA GLY A 301 -2.31 27.10 -10.85
C GLY A 301 -0.97 26.95 -10.12
N LEU A 302 -0.04 27.88 -10.35
CA LEU A 302 1.21 27.96 -9.61
C LEU A 302 0.96 28.28 -8.13
N GLY A 303 0.06 29.24 -7.86
CA GLY A 303 -0.34 29.61 -6.51
C GLY A 303 -1.03 28.47 -5.76
N ASP A 304 -1.93 27.74 -6.41
CA ASP A 304 -2.64 26.59 -5.82
C ASP A 304 -1.67 25.44 -5.52
N ALA A 305 -0.81 25.06 -6.47
CA ALA A 305 0.18 24.01 -6.26
C ALA A 305 1.17 24.34 -5.12
N LEU A 306 1.60 25.61 -5.04
CA LEU A 306 2.46 26.05 -3.94
C LEU A 306 1.70 26.08 -2.61
N SER A 307 0.44 26.51 -2.62
CA SER A 307 -0.42 26.56 -1.43
C SER A 307 -0.63 25.18 -0.84
N ASP A 308 -0.96 24.19 -1.68
CA ASP A 308 -1.19 22.82 -1.24
C ASP A 308 0.09 22.21 -0.68
N ALA A 309 1.22 22.42 -1.34
CA ALA A 309 2.50 21.91 -0.84
C ALA A 309 2.94 22.55 0.48
N LEU A 310 2.85 23.88 0.61
CA LEU A 310 3.22 24.57 1.84
C LEU A 310 2.29 24.21 3.00
N ARG A 311 0.99 24.06 2.74
CA ARG A 311 0.00 23.68 3.75
C ARG A 311 0.13 22.21 4.15
N ASP A 312 0.10 21.29 3.20
CA ASP A 312 -0.04 19.86 3.47
C ASP A 312 1.29 19.21 3.87
N LEU A 313 2.42 19.77 3.43
CA LEU A 313 3.73 19.19 3.68
C LEU A 313 4.49 19.86 4.82
N VAL A 314 4.28 21.16 5.04
CA VAL A 314 5.03 21.97 6.02
C VAL A 314 4.13 22.54 7.12
N GLY A 315 2.82 22.61 6.89
CA GLY A 315 1.88 23.23 7.83
C GLY A 315 1.91 24.76 7.79
N ILE A 316 2.29 25.36 6.67
CA ILE A 316 2.28 26.81 6.46
C ILE A 316 0.89 27.23 5.95
N SER A 317 0.18 28.04 6.73
CA SER A 317 -1.12 28.58 6.36
C SER A 317 -1.02 29.94 5.66
N GLY A 318 0.08 30.66 5.87
CA GLY A 318 0.29 32.00 5.36
C GLY A 318 1.69 32.25 4.79
N TYR A 319 1.75 32.74 3.56
CA TYR A 319 2.97 33.07 2.83
C TYR A 319 2.77 34.19 1.79
N THR A 320 3.87 34.77 1.32
CA THR A 320 3.90 35.77 0.24
C THR A 320 5.09 35.52 -0.67
N VAL A 321 4.88 35.53 -1.99
CA VAL A 321 5.96 35.49 -2.98
C VAL A 321 6.20 36.88 -3.53
N ALA A 322 7.44 37.37 -3.43
CA ALA A 322 7.86 38.68 -3.92
C ALA A 322 9.11 38.58 -4.80
N VAL A 323 9.25 39.50 -5.76
CA VAL A 323 10.42 39.65 -6.64
C VAL A 323 11.02 41.04 -6.41
N VAL A 324 12.34 41.10 -6.35
CA VAL A 324 13.18 42.30 -6.20
C VAL A 324 13.93 42.54 -7.51
N GLY A 325 13.86 43.78 -7.99
CA GLY A 325 14.53 44.21 -9.21
C GLY A 325 15.96 44.71 -8.98
N PRO A 326 16.68 45.01 -10.07
CA PRO A 326 18.04 45.54 -10.01
C PRO A 326 18.13 46.83 -9.19
N ASP A 327 17.09 47.67 -9.27
CA ASP A 327 17.00 48.96 -8.57
C ASP A 327 16.47 48.83 -7.13
N GLY A 328 16.26 47.60 -6.64
CA GLY A 328 15.68 47.33 -5.32
C GLY A 328 14.16 47.44 -5.23
N GLY A 329 13.47 47.68 -6.35
CA GLY A 329 12.01 47.71 -6.43
C GLY A 329 11.39 46.32 -6.14
N LEU A 330 10.35 46.29 -5.32
CA LEU A 330 9.68 45.07 -4.86
C LEU A 330 8.30 44.93 -5.53
N VAL A 331 8.05 43.77 -6.13
CA VAL A 331 6.75 43.41 -6.74
C VAL A 331 6.22 42.13 -6.11
N ARG A 332 4.95 42.12 -5.65
CA ARG A 332 4.30 40.92 -5.11
C ARG A 332 3.70 40.10 -6.25
N LEU A 333 3.88 38.78 -6.19
CA LEU A 333 3.26 37.87 -7.17
C LEU A 333 1.92 37.33 -6.68
N PHE A 334 1.91 36.68 -5.51
CA PHE A 334 0.74 36.01 -4.90
C PHE A 334 1.03 35.59 -3.45
N GLY A 335 0.00 35.18 -2.69
CA GLY A 335 0.15 34.72 -1.30
C GLY A 335 -1.17 34.38 -0.57
N ARG A 336 -1.05 33.79 0.63
CA ARG A 336 -2.15 33.48 1.57
C ARG A 336 -1.78 33.86 3.02
N PRO A 337 -2.74 33.96 3.97
CA PRO A 337 -4.12 34.30 3.70
C PRO A 337 -4.14 35.67 3.03
N GLU A 338 -5.24 36.04 2.40
CA GLU A 338 -5.37 37.39 1.85
C GLU A 338 -5.10 38.40 2.97
N VAL A 339 -3.88 38.96 3.02
CA VAL A 339 -3.61 40.18 3.80
C VAL A 339 -4.25 41.31 3.00
N ARG A 340 -5.59 41.28 2.90
CA ARG A 340 -6.41 42.38 2.41
C ARG A 340 -6.11 43.56 3.31
N GLY A 341 -5.37 44.54 2.79
CA GLY A 341 -5.18 45.84 3.43
C GLY A 341 -3.79 46.15 3.97
N ALA A 342 -2.78 45.26 3.88
CA ALA A 342 -1.42 45.70 4.15
C ALA A 342 -0.83 46.37 2.90
N PRO A 343 -0.41 47.65 2.97
CA PRO A 343 0.24 48.31 1.85
C PRO A 343 1.56 47.58 1.54
N LEU A 344 1.72 47.14 0.28
CA LEU A 344 3.05 47.12 -0.33
C LEU A 344 3.29 48.56 -0.85
N PRO A 345 4.49 49.13 -0.65
CA PRO A 345 5.75 48.44 -0.52
C PRO A 345 6.26 48.48 0.93
N VAL A 346 6.43 47.31 1.53
CA VAL A 346 7.20 47.21 2.78
C VAL A 346 8.65 47.55 2.40
N PRO A 347 9.33 48.52 3.03
CA PRO A 347 10.77 48.69 2.83
C PRO A 347 11.45 47.34 3.02
N LEU A 348 12.37 47.01 2.12
CA LEU A 348 13.03 45.70 2.03
C LEU A 348 13.36 45.19 3.43
N SER A 349 12.56 44.25 3.94
CA SER A 349 12.70 43.83 5.33
C SER A 349 14.09 43.24 5.51
N ASP A 350 14.70 43.40 6.69
CA ASP A 350 16.01 42.81 6.96
C ASP A 350 16.03 41.31 6.66
N ALA A 351 14.89 40.63 6.80
CA ALA A 351 14.73 39.23 6.43
C ALA A 351 14.88 38.98 4.92
N ILE A 352 14.31 39.83 4.06
CA ILE A 352 14.50 39.76 2.60
C ILE A 352 15.97 40.02 2.28
N ARG A 353 16.56 41.08 2.85
CA ARG A 353 17.96 41.44 2.58
C ARG A 353 18.90 40.31 2.96
N ARG A 354 18.77 39.77 4.17
CA ARG A 354 19.62 38.69 4.69
C ARG A 354 19.43 37.37 3.94
N ALA A 355 18.20 37.03 3.53
CA ALA A 355 17.94 35.86 2.71
C ALA A 355 18.63 35.96 1.34
N LEU A 356 18.53 37.13 0.70
CA LEU A 356 19.16 37.39 -0.60
C LEU A 356 20.69 37.45 -0.51
N GLU A 357 21.25 38.15 0.48
CA GLU A 357 22.70 38.21 0.72
C GLU A 357 23.31 36.84 1.05
N GLY A 358 22.59 36.04 1.84
CA GLY A 358 23.06 34.72 2.27
C GLY A 358 22.82 33.60 1.26
N GLY A 359 21.95 33.80 0.27
CA GLY A 359 21.57 32.79 -0.72
C GLY A 359 20.94 31.52 -0.14
N LYS A 360 20.52 31.55 1.13
CA LYS A 360 19.96 30.42 1.89
C LYS A 360 18.70 30.83 2.64
N VAL A 361 17.93 29.84 3.09
CA VAL A 361 16.76 30.07 3.93
C VAL A 361 17.17 30.82 5.19
N TYR A 362 16.58 31.99 5.40
CA TYR A 362 16.79 32.80 6.59
C TYR A 362 15.65 32.61 7.57
N LEU A 363 15.99 32.24 8.80
CA LEU A 363 15.05 32.10 9.92
C LEU A 363 15.35 33.23 10.93
N PRO A 364 14.46 34.23 11.08
CA PRO A 364 14.64 35.29 12.06
C PRO A 364 14.62 34.71 13.49
N ALA A 365 15.53 35.17 14.35
CA ALA A 365 15.46 34.86 15.78
C ALA A 365 14.18 35.44 16.37
N GLU A 366 13.44 34.68 17.19
CA GLU A 366 12.19 35.14 17.79
C GLU A 366 12.46 36.17 18.89
N PRO A 367 11.99 37.43 18.77
CA PRO A 367 11.89 38.32 19.91
C PRO A 367 10.58 38.03 20.67
N GLU A 368 10.63 38.02 22.00
CA GLU A 368 9.42 37.99 22.83
C GLU A 368 8.50 39.17 22.47
N GLY A 369 7.21 38.90 22.20
CA GLY A 369 6.20 39.92 21.90
C GLY A 369 6.09 40.38 20.44
N ALA A 370 6.61 39.60 19.48
CA ALA A 370 6.56 39.96 18.06
C ALA A 370 5.13 40.10 17.48
N PRO A 371 4.90 41.05 16.56
CA PRO A 371 3.57 41.32 15.99
C PRO A 371 3.05 40.17 15.11
N PRO A 372 1.72 40.04 14.94
CA PRO A 372 1.06 38.94 14.23
C PRO A 372 1.40 38.82 12.72
N ASN A 373 2.00 39.86 12.11
CA ASN A 373 2.42 39.86 10.70
C ASN A 373 3.94 39.62 10.50
N ARG A 374 4.62 39.01 11.48
CA ARG A 374 6.06 38.73 11.41
C ARG A 374 6.43 37.76 10.28
N VAL A 375 7.66 37.86 9.81
CA VAL A 375 8.24 36.87 8.88
C VAL A 375 8.83 35.74 9.73
N LEU A 376 8.43 34.51 9.47
CA LEU A 376 8.90 33.29 10.13
C LEU A 376 10.05 32.63 9.38
N ALA A 377 10.05 32.77 8.05
CA ALA A 377 11.14 32.35 7.19
C ALA A 377 11.16 33.21 5.92
N ALA A 378 12.36 33.46 5.40
CA ALA A 378 12.57 34.06 4.10
C ALA A 378 13.39 33.11 3.23
N VAL A 379 12.80 32.66 2.13
CA VAL A 379 13.37 31.65 1.24
C VAL A 379 13.75 32.34 -0.07
N PRO A 380 15.05 32.48 -0.37
CA PRO A 380 15.49 33.12 -1.61
C PRO A 380 15.23 32.22 -2.81
N PHE A 381 14.91 32.82 -3.95
CA PHE A 381 14.86 32.17 -5.26
C PHE A 381 15.35 33.14 -6.34
N SER A 382 15.79 32.61 -7.49
CA SER A 382 16.17 33.45 -8.64
C SER A 382 15.34 33.03 -9.86
N PRO A 383 14.43 33.90 -10.34
CA PRO A 383 13.65 33.62 -11.55
C PRO A 383 14.51 33.57 -12.80
N ARG A 384 15.49 34.48 -12.91
CA ARG A 384 16.43 34.61 -14.02
C ARG A 384 17.64 35.42 -13.58
N GLU A 385 18.69 35.42 -14.39
CA GLU A 385 19.87 36.25 -14.14
C GLU A 385 19.49 37.73 -13.95
N GLY A 386 20.01 38.34 -12.88
CA GLY A 386 19.75 39.73 -12.50
C GLY A 386 18.46 39.99 -11.73
N LEU A 387 17.57 39.01 -11.57
CA LEU A 387 16.38 39.11 -10.71
C LEU A 387 16.49 38.21 -9.48
N SER A 388 16.10 38.75 -8.34
CA SER A 388 16.07 38.05 -7.05
C SER A 388 14.64 37.97 -6.54
N GLY A 389 14.28 36.89 -5.87
CA GLY A 389 12.96 36.71 -5.30
C GLY A 389 13.02 36.12 -3.90
N THR A 390 11.94 36.31 -3.14
CA THR A 390 11.84 35.74 -1.80
C THR A 390 10.42 35.26 -1.53
N LEU A 391 10.30 34.00 -1.09
CA LEU A 391 9.10 33.44 -0.48
C LEU A 391 9.16 33.72 1.03
N LEU A 392 8.21 34.51 1.51
CA LEU A 392 8.07 34.89 2.92
C LEU A 392 7.03 34.01 3.57
N VAL A 393 7.41 33.25 4.60
CA VAL A 393 6.48 32.52 5.46
C VAL A 393 6.03 33.45 6.58
N ARG A 394 4.73 33.53 6.83
CA ARG A 394 4.12 34.48 7.79
C ARG A 394 3.27 33.80 8.85
N GLU A 395 2.65 32.68 8.51
CA GLU A 395 1.71 32.00 9.39
C GLU A 395 1.84 30.49 9.27
N LEU A 396 1.79 29.81 10.42
CA LEU A 396 1.75 28.36 10.53
C LEU A 396 0.34 27.93 10.98
N LEU A 397 -0.04 26.70 10.65
CA LEU A 397 -1.26 26.10 11.17
C LEU A 397 -1.21 26.04 12.71
N ALA A 398 -2.38 26.12 13.36
CA ALA A 398 -2.48 26.16 14.81
C ALA A 398 -1.77 25.00 15.54
N HIS A 399 -1.61 23.85 14.88
CA HIS A 399 -0.93 22.66 15.42
C HIS A 399 0.58 22.63 15.14
N LYS A 400 1.14 23.62 14.42
CA LYS A 400 2.55 23.70 14.03
C LYS A 400 3.22 24.86 14.79
N PRO A 401 3.86 24.59 15.95
CA PRO A 401 4.37 25.64 16.82
C PRO A 401 5.60 26.36 16.24
N ALA A 402 6.43 25.67 15.45
CA ALA A 402 7.63 26.22 14.83
C ALA A 402 8.03 25.43 13.56
N LEU A 403 8.89 26.02 12.73
CA LEU A 403 9.53 25.35 11.61
C LEU A 403 10.68 24.46 12.13
N SER A 404 10.68 23.20 11.71
CA SER A 404 11.74 22.24 12.01
C SER A 404 12.91 22.37 11.02
N PRO A 405 14.09 21.78 11.31
CA PRO A 405 15.20 21.72 10.36
C PRO A 405 14.81 21.07 9.03
N ASP A 406 13.94 20.07 9.07
CA ASP A 406 13.43 19.37 7.88
C ASP A 406 12.53 20.29 7.03
N ASP A 407 11.73 21.13 7.68
CA ASP A 407 10.92 22.14 7.00
C ASP A 407 11.81 23.17 6.30
N ALA A 408 12.90 23.59 6.94
CA ALA A 408 13.88 24.50 6.34
C ALA A 408 14.55 23.89 5.09
N ALA A 409 14.94 22.61 5.16
CA ALA A 409 15.52 21.89 4.02
C ALA A 409 14.51 21.68 2.88
N PHE A 410 13.22 21.50 3.20
CA PHE A 410 12.17 21.45 2.18
C PHE A 410 11.97 22.84 1.53
N LEU A 411 11.90 23.90 2.33
CA LEU A 411 11.76 25.27 1.86
C LEU A 411 12.93 25.70 0.97
N GLU A 412 14.16 25.28 1.28
CA GLU A 412 15.32 25.52 0.41
C GLU A 412 15.11 24.91 -0.99
N HIS A 413 14.60 23.68 -1.04
CA HIS A 413 14.27 23.03 -2.31
C HIS A 413 13.13 23.75 -3.05
N VAL A 414 12.11 24.25 -2.33
CA VAL A 414 11.06 25.09 -2.91
C VAL A 414 11.68 26.32 -3.59
N GLY A 415 12.64 26.99 -2.93
CA GLY A 415 13.36 28.13 -3.52
C GLY A 415 14.07 27.79 -4.84
N GLN A 416 14.70 26.62 -4.92
CA GLN A 416 15.42 26.17 -6.12
C GLN A 416 14.50 25.98 -7.34
N ILE A 417 13.26 25.52 -7.13
CA ILE A 417 12.33 25.18 -8.21
C ILE A 417 11.33 26.31 -8.52
N LEU A 418 11.07 27.20 -7.55
CA LEU A 418 10.08 28.28 -7.69
C LEU A 418 10.52 29.32 -8.73
N GLY A 419 11.80 29.67 -8.77
CA GLY A 419 12.36 30.60 -9.76
C GLY A 419 12.11 30.17 -11.22
N PRO A 420 12.61 28.99 -11.63
CA PRO A 420 12.38 28.44 -12.97
C PRO A 420 10.89 28.31 -13.33
N ALA A 421 10.04 27.91 -12.37
CA ALA A 421 8.61 27.79 -12.58
C ALA A 421 7.95 29.14 -12.89
N ILE A 422 8.30 30.19 -12.12
CA ILE A 422 7.80 31.56 -12.37
C ILE A 422 8.26 32.05 -13.74
N ALA A 423 9.54 31.90 -14.08
CA ALA A 423 10.08 32.34 -15.37
C ALA A 423 9.38 31.66 -16.55
N MET A 424 9.08 30.37 -16.45
CA MET A 424 8.34 29.63 -17.47
C MET A 424 6.88 30.09 -17.59
N CYS A 425 6.21 30.40 -16.47
CA CYS A 425 4.85 30.96 -16.51
C CYS A 425 4.81 32.34 -17.19
N VAL A 426 5.82 33.19 -16.94
CA VAL A 426 5.97 34.49 -17.60
C VAL A 426 6.21 34.32 -19.10
N ALA A 427 7.18 33.49 -19.49
CA ALA A 427 7.52 33.26 -20.90
C ALA A 427 6.33 32.72 -21.74
N ARG A 428 5.36 32.06 -21.09
CA ARG A 428 4.14 31.55 -21.74
C ARG A 428 2.98 32.56 -21.75
N GLY A 429 3.16 33.78 -21.23
CA GLY A 429 2.10 34.79 -21.13
C GLY A 429 0.98 34.47 -20.14
N LYS A 430 1.19 33.51 -19.22
CA LYS A 430 0.13 32.94 -18.37
C LYS A 430 0.01 33.58 -16.97
N LEU A 431 0.67 34.70 -16.75
CA LEU A 431 0.64 35.44 -15.47
C LEU A 431 -0.35 36.63 -15.46
N ALA A 432 -1.00 36.93 -16.58
CA ALA A 432 -1.72 38.18 -16.89
C ALA A 432 -3.05 38.47 -16.16
N ALA A 433 -3.33 37.91 -14.97
CA ALA A 433 -4.67 37.97 -14.36
C ALA A 433 -4.82 38.91 -13.13
N THR A 434 -3.79 39.66 -12.75
CA THR A 434 -3.83 40.60 -11.59
C THR A 434 -3.16 41.94 -11.94
N PRO A 435 -3.47 43.05 -11.23
CA PRO A 435 -2.79 44.36 -11.44
C PRO A 435 -1.26 44.24 -11.34
N ASP A 436 -0.78 43.40 -10.42
CA ASP A 436 0.64 43.08 -10.22
C ASP A 436 1.28 42.42 -11.48
N ALA A 437 0.48 41.79 -12.36
CA ALA A 437 0.96 41.07 -13.54
C ALA A 437 1.51 41.97 -14.65
N GLN A 438 1.03 43.20 -14.76
CA GLN A 438 1.47 44.17 -15.77
C GLN A 438 2.82 44.79 -15.39
N GLU A 439 2.99 45.11 -14.10
CA GLU A 439 4.28 45.50 -13.52
C GLU A 439 5.29 44.36 -13.69
N LEU A 440 4.87 43.10 -13.48
CA LEU A 440 5.70 41.92 -13.70
C LEU A 440 6.08 41.68 -15.16
N ALA A 441 5.15 41.78 -16.12
CA ALA A 441 5.48 41.62 -17.54
C ALA A 441 6.55 42.63 -17.96
N THR A 442 6.40 43.88 -17.52
CA THR A 442 7.40 44.95 -17.67
C THR A 442 8.72 44.58 -16.99
N PHE A 443 8.68 44.08 -15.76
CA PHE A 443 9.85 43.67 -14.96
C PHE A 443 10.64 42.52 -15.57
N PHE A 444 9.92 41.59 -16.22
CA PHE A 444 10.47 40.43 -16.89
C PHE A 444 10.76 40.68 -18.38
N GLY A 445 10.53 41.89 -18.90
CA GLY A 445 10.81 42.24 -20.29
C GLY A 445 10.02 41.42 -21.30
N ALA A 446 8.79 41.03 -20.96
CA ALA A 446 7.86 40.41 -21.87
C ALA A 446 6.97 41.52 -22.46
N ASP A 447 7.34 42.00 -23.65
CA ASP A 447 6.54 42.96 -24.44
C ASP A 447 5.27 42.31 -25.01
#